data_AF-A0A9D0XA54-F1
#
_entry.id   AF-A0A9D0XA54-F1
#
_cell.length_a   1.000
_cell.length_b   1.000
_cell.length_c   1.000
_cell.angle_alpha   90.00
_cell.angle_beta   90.00
_cell.angle_gamma   90.00
#
_symmetry.space_group_name_H-M   'P 1'
#
loop_
_entity.id
_entity.type
_entity.pdbx_description
1 polymer ?
#
loop_
_entity_poly.entity_id
_entity_poly.type
_entity_poly.pdbx_seq_one_letter_code
_entity_poly.pdbx_strand_id
1 'polypeptide(L)'
;MSEQVDIERAVIVCPACKAQYKVAADTLGAKGRTVRCARCHTDWKALPVDLPSAEPVSAAEEERLDADFAAQEQAENRSRKEGDSAGETASGMARAIREVEDAVADPVAVQDRRADLKRRQNLLKKSMPKSRWRKPVRMASVVILGLVMVSLLFFRENIVRAFPDLAGLYAAVGLHVNVVGLEFADVKTLLERKDGENVLQISARIHAVSSHQVTV
;
A
#
# COMPACT_ATOMS: atom_id res chain seq x y z
N MET A 1 43.07 5.35 -17.88
CA MET A 1 42.23 4.40 -18.62
C MET A 1 40.95 4.20 -17.82
N SER A 2 40.00 5.12 -17.99
CA SER A 2 38.65 4.99 -17.43
C SER A 2 37.77 4.48 -18.56
N GLU A 3 37.38 3.21 -18.46
CA GLU A 3 36.52 2.52 -19.41
C GLU A 3 35.10 3.05 -19.24
N GLN A 4 34.74 3.99 -20.11
CA GLN A 4 33.42 4.59 -20.17
C GLN A 4 32.53 3.61 -20.95
N VAL A 5 31.95 2.64 -20.25
CA VAL A 5 30.94 1.75 -20.82
C VAL A 5 29.67 2.56 -21.00
N ASP A 6 29.48 3.11 -22.19
CA ASP A 6 28.23 3.70 -22.64
C ASP A 6 27.16 2.60 -22.70
N ILE A 7 26.48 2.37 -21.58
CA ILE A 7 25.32 1.48 -21.52
C ILE A 7 24.17 2.21 -22.19
N GLU A 8 23.99 2.00 -23.49
CA GLU A 8 22.83 2.46 -24.23
C GLU A 8 21.56 1.86 -23.58
N ARG A 9 20.67 2.70 -23.07
CA ARG A 9 19.47 2.28 -22.31
C ARG A 9 18.25 2.26 -23.22
N ALA A 10 17.74 1.06 -23.52
CA ALA A 10 16.50 0.87 -24.26
C ALA A 10 15.27 0.83 -23.33
N VAL A 11 14.14 1.37 -23.80
CA VAL A 11 12.85 1.31 -23.09
C VAL A 11 11.95 0.27 -23.76
N ILE A 12 11.46 -0.70 -22.98
CA ILE A 12 10.52 -1.72 -23.44
C ILE A 12 9.17 -1.58 -22.71
N VAL A 13 8.08 -1.86 -23.41
CA VAL A 13 6.71 -1.72 -22.87
C VAL A 13 5.99 -3.06 -22.89
N CYS A 14 5.39 -3.43 -21.76
CA CYS A 14 4.60 -4.66 -21.65
C CYS A 14 3.26 -4.51 -22.40
N PRO A 15 2.91 -5.41 -23.34
CA PRO A 15 1.67 -5.31 -24.12
C PRO A 15 0.40 -5.56 -23.28
N ALA A 16 0.49 -6.32 -22.19
CA ALA A 16 -0.67 -6.70 -21.38
C ALA A 16 -1.07 -5.63 -20.35
N CYS A 17 -0.10 -4.98 -19.69
CA CYS A 17 -0.38 -4.04 -18.59
C CYS A 17 0.21 -2.63 -18.79
N LYS A 18 0.84 -2.36 -19.94
CA LYS A 18 1.47 -1.07 -20.30
C LYS A 18 2.54 -0.59 -19.31
N ALA A 19 3.12 -1.49 -18.52
CA ALA A 19 4.27 -1.16 -17.68
C ALA A 19 5.52 -0.91 -18.56
N GLN A 20 6.30 0.13 -18.23
CA GLN A 20 7.52 0.50 -18.93
C GLN A 20 8.76 0.07 -18.12
N TYR A 21 9.78 -0.46 -18.79
CA TYR A 21 11.02 -0.92 -18.17
C TYR A 21 12.23 -0.37 -18.94
N LYS A 22 13.25 0.08 -18.20
CA LYS A 22 14.55 0.49 -18.76
C LYS A 22 15.50 -0.70 -18.67
N VAL A 23 16.06 -1.13 -19.80
CA VAL A 23 16.99 -2.27 -19.90
C VAL A 23 18.23 -1.86 -20.69
N ALA A 24 19.37 -2.49 -20.43
CA ALA A 24 20.57 -2.28 -21.23
C ALA A 24 20.35 -2.85 -22.64
N ALA A 25 20.67 -2.09 -23.68
CA ALA A 25 20.44 -2.50 -25.08
C ALA A 25 21.11 -3.84 -25.40
N ASP A 26 22.32 -4.07 -24.88
CA ASP A 26 23.08 -5.32 -25.03
C ASP A 26 22.35 -6.56 -24.52
N THR A 27 21.44 -6.40 -23.55
CA THR A 27 20.69 -7.52 -22.98
C THR A 27 19.58 -8.04 -23.88
N LEU A 28 19.11 -7.22 -24.82
CA LEU A 28 18.09 -7.63 -25.80
C LEU A 28 18.72 -8.31 -27.02
N GLY A 29 19.88 -7.82 -27.45
CA GLY A 29 20.57 -8.27 -28.66
C GLY A 29 19.81 -7.96 -29.96
N ALA A 30 20.50 -8.03 -31.10
CA ALA A 30 19.94 -7.67 -32.41
C ALA A 30 18.70 -8.50 -32.85
N LYS A 31 18.56 -9.74 -32.35
CA LYS A 31 17.44 -10.63 -32.70
C LYS A 31 16.22 -10.50 -31.77
N GLY A 32 16.32 -9.63 -30.77
CA GLY A 32 15.39 -9.51 -29.65
C GLY A 32 15.45 -10.71 -28.69
N ARG A 33 14.99 -10.51 -27.45
CA ARG A 33 14.99 -11.51 -26.39
C ARG A 33 13.59 -11.69 -25.78
N THR A 34 13.27 -12.91 -25.37
CA THR A 34 12.04 -13.19 -24.60
C THR A 34 12.20 -12.67 -23.18
N VAL A 35 11.30 -11.78 -22.76
CA VAL A 35 11.30 -11.13 -21.45
C VAL A 35 9.97 -11.37 -20.74
N ARG A 36 10.00 -11.43 -19.40
CA ARG A 36 8.82 -11.64 -18.54
C ARG A 36 8.44 -10.35 -17.81
N CYS A 37 7.16 -10.01 -17.81
CA CYS A 37 6.67 -8.82 -17.10
C CYS A 37 6.70 -9.05 -15.58
N ALA A 38 7.42 -8.21 -14.83
CA ALA A 38 7.42 -8.27 -13.36
C ALA A 38 6.07 -7.90 -12.72
N ARG A 39 5.15 -7.28 -13.48
CA ARG A 39 3.85 -6.80 -12.97
C ARG A 39 2.70 -7.76 -13.26
N CYS A 40 2.63 -8.36 -14.44
CA CYS A 40 1.54 -9.24 -14.86
C CYS A 40 2.00 -10.63 -15.33
N HIS A 41 3.30 -10.92 -15.27
CA HIS A 41 3.90 -12.21 -15.65
C HIS A 41 3.68 -12.66 -17.10
N THR A 42 3.20 -11.77 -17.97
CA THR A 42 3.13 -12.05 -19.41
C THR A 42 4.54 -12.07 -20.00
N ASP A 43 4.84 -13.15 -20.73
CA ASP A 43 6.06 -13.30 -21.49
C ASP A 43 5.87 -12.74 -22.90
N TRP A 44 6.81 -11.92 -23.38
CA TRP A 44 6.80 -11.41 -24.75
C TRP A 44 8.21 -11.27 -25.30
N LYS A 45 8.34 -11.21 -26.62
CA LYS A 45 9.62 -10.97 -27.28
C LYS A 45 9.84 -9.46 -27.44
N ALA A 46 10.85 -8.92 -26.77
CA ALA A 46 11.25 -7.52 -26.91
C ALA A 46 12.34 -7.42 -27.98
N LEU A 47 12.10 -6.60 -29.01
CA LEU A 47 13.09 -6.24 -30.02
C LEU A 47 13.65 -4.86 -29.67
N PRO A 48 14.94 -4.60 -29.89
CA PRO A 48 15.42 -3.23 -29.92
C PRO A 48 14.63 -2.48 -31.00
N VAL A 49 14.15 -1.29 -30.66
CA VAL A 49 13.57 -0.41 -31.67
C VAL A 49 14.75 0.09 -32.49
N ASP A 50 14.85 -0.37 -33.74
CA ASP A 50 15.70 0.28 -34.74
C ASP A 50 15.12 1.68 -34.94
N LEU A 51 15.69 2.64 -34.22
CA LEU A 51 15.54 4.03 -34.61
C LEU A 51 16.20 4.11 -35.99
N PRO A 52 15.50 4.60 -37.03
CA PRO A 52 16.18 4.89 -38.28
C PRO A 52 17.39 5.76 -37.93
N SER A 53 18.56 5.34 -38.40
CA SER A 53 19.80 6.12 -38.23
C SER A 53 19.46 7.54 -38.65
N ALA A 54 19.56 8.49 -37.71
CA ALA A 54 19.32 9.88 -38.00
C ALA A 54 20.33 10.25 -39.09
N GLU A 55 19.86 10.36 -40.34
CA GLU A 55 20.70 10.86 -41.41
C GLU A 55 21.18 12.24 -40.97
N PRO A 56 22.50 12.53 -41.09
CA PRO A 56 23.02 13.81 -40.67
C PRO A 56 22.28 14.88 -41.46
N VAL A 57 21.53 15.72 -40.74
CA VAL A 57 20.90 16.92 -41.29
C VAL A 57 22.00 17.74 -41.97
N SER A 58 21.74 18.18 -43.19
CA SER A 58 22.74 18.91 -43.95
C SER A 58 22.94 20.30 -43.33
N ALA A 59 24.14 20.86 -43.39
CA ALA A 59 24.43 22.18 -42.80
C ALA A 59 23.49 23.29 -43.33
N ALA A 60 23.08 23.17 -44.59
CA ALA A 60 22.11 24.07 -45.22
C ALA A 60 20.68 23.92 -44.65
N GLU A 61 20.33 22.74 -44.14
CA GLU A 61 19.05 22.47 -43.49
C GLU A 61 19.04 23.00 -42.06
N GLU A 62 20.14 22.84 -41.32
CA GLU A 62 20.32 23.41 -39.98
C GLU A 62 20.22 24.94 -40.03
N GLU A 63 20.92 25.60 -40.97
CA GLU A 63 20.89 27.06 -41.10
C GLU A 63 19.49 27.61 -41.45
N ARG A 64 18.71 26.84 -42.23
CA ARG A 64 17.30 27.18 -42.53
C ARG A 64 16.41 27.05 -41.31
N LEU A 65 16.57 25.99 -40.52
CA LEU A 65 15.80 25.77 -39.29
C LEU A 65 16.10 26.85 -38.25
N ASP A 66 17.37 27.25 -38.12
CA ASP A 66 17.78 28.34 -37.22
C ASP A 66 17.19 29.69 -37.64
N ALA A 67 17.16 29.98 -38.95
CA ALA A 67 16.55 31.19 -39.48
C ALA A 67 15.03 31.24 -39.26
N ASP A 68 14.34 30.12 -39.45
CA ASP A 68 12.89 30.01 -39.22
C ASP A 68 12.56 30.21 -37.73
N PHE A 69 13.37 29.63 -36.84
CA PHE A 69 13.19 29.77 -35.39
C PHE A 69 13.41 31.23 -34.94
N ALA A 70 14.46 31.89 -35.45
CA ALA A 70 14.74 33.30 -35.16
C ALA A 70 13.64 34.24 -35.68
N ALA A 71 13.06 33.96 -36.85
CA ALA A 71 11.94 34.72 -37.39
C ALA A 71 10.68 34.58 -36.52
N GLN A 72 10.42 33.37 -36.00
CA GLN A 72 9.28 33.11 -35.11
C GLN A 72 9.44 33.83 -33.76
N GLU A 73 10.64 33.80 -33.16
CA GLU A 73 10.93 34.52 -31.92
C GLU A 73 10.74 36.04 -32.09
N GLN A 74 11.20 36.61 -33.21
CA GLN A 74 11.02 38.03 -33.51
C GLN A 74 9.55 38.41 -33.67
N ALA A 75 8.75 37.57 -34.35
CA ALA A 75 7.33 37.79 -34.52
C ALA A 75 6.58 37.74 -33.17
N GLU A 76 6.91 36.78 -32.31
CA GLU A 76 6.31 36.65 -30.98
C GLU A 76 6.70 37.83 -30.08
N ASN A 77 7.98 38.23 -30.10
CA ASN A 77 8.45 39.36 -29.30
C ASN A 77 7.84 40.69 -29.77
N ARG A 78 7.62 40.86 -31.08
CA ARG A 78 6.89 42.00 -31.64
C ARG A 78 5.44 42.01 -31.19
N SER A 79 4.75 40.87 -31.26
CA SER A 79 3.37 40.74 -30.76
C SER A 79 3.28 41.01 -29.25
N ARG A 80 4.27 40.57 -28.46
CA ARG A 80 4.34 40.81 -27.02
C ARG A 80 4.56 42.28 -26.69
N LYS A 81 5.37 42.97 -27.50
CA LYS A 81 5.63 44.42 -27.35
C LYS A 81 4.45 45.28 -27.78
N GLU A 82 3.68 44.84 -28.78
CA GLU A 82 2.43 45.48 -29.20
C GLU A 82 1.28 45.22 -28.19
N GLY A 83 1.37 44.15 -27.38
CA GLY A 83 0.43 43.85 -26.29
C GLY A 83 0.76 44.46 -24.92
N ASP A 84 1.93 45.12 -24.77
CA ASP A 84 2.35 45.78 -23.53
C ASP A 84 2.29 47.30 -23.67
N SER A 85 1.07 47.84 -23.76
CA SER A 85 0.80 49.22 -23.35
C SER A 85 0.97 49.29 -21.82
N ALA A 86 2.20 49.48 -21.36
CA ALA A 86 2.61 49.50 -19.94
C ALA A 86 1.88 50.53 -19.03
N GLY A 87 0.92 51.29 -19.54
CA GLY A 87 0.00 52.14 -18.76
C GLY A 87 -1.29 51.44 -18.33
N GLU A 88 -1.74 50.40 -19.05
CA GLU A 88 -3.02 49.73 -18.79
C GLU A 88 -2.87 48.56 -17.81
N THR A 89 -1.72 47.88 -17.82
CA THR A 89 -1.45 46.70 -16.98
C THR A 89 -1.24 47.06 -15.51
N ALA A 90 -0.59 48.18 -15.20
CA ALA A 90 -0.43 48.67 -13.83
C ALA A 90 -1.77 49.09 -13.19
N SER A 91 -2.63 49.74 -13.98
CA SER A 91 -3.99 50.14 -13.57
C SER A 91 -4.92 48.92 -13.42
N GLY A 92 -4.83 47.97 -14.35
CA GLY A 92 -5.59 46.72 -14.32
C GLY A 92 -5.21 45.82 -13.14
N MET A 93 -3.92 45.70 -12.84
CA MET A 93 -3.43 44.93 -11.68
C MET A 93 -3.89 45.56 -10.36
N ALA A 94 -3.80 46.89 -10.22
CA ALA A 94 -4.27 47.59 -9.03
C ALA A 94 -5.79 47.46 -8.82
N ARG A 95 -6.57 47.46 -9.91
CA ARG A 95 -8.02 47.23 -9.88
C ARG A 95 -8.36 45.78 -9.50
N ALA A 96 -7.66 44.80 -10.08
CA ALA A 96 -7.85 43.38 -9.77
C ALA A 96 -7.49 43.05 -8.31
N ILE A 97 -6.45 43.67 -7.75
CA ILE A 97 -6.09 43.49 -6.33
C ILE A 97 -7.21 43.99 -5.42
N ARG A 98 -7.76 45.19 -5.67
CA ARG A 98 -8.88 45.73 -4.88
C ARG A 98 -10.15 44.89 -4.99
N GLU A 99 -10.47 44.41 -6.19
CA GLU A 99 -11.64 43.55 -6.41
C GLU A 99 -11.51 42.21 -5.67
N VAL A 100 -10.31 41.64 -5.61
CA VAL A 100 -10.02 40.45 -4.80
C VAL A 100 -10.10 40.76 -3.30
N GLU A 101 -9.60 41.91 -2.87
CA GLU A 101 -9.63 42.33 -1.46
C GLU A 101 -11.08 42.54 -0.96
N ASP A 102 -11.92 43.20 -1.76
CA ASP A 102 -13.35 43.38 -1.48
C ASP A 102 -14.10 42.03 -1.50
N ALA A 103 -13.76 41.12 -2.42
CA ALA A 103 -14.36 39.78 -2.48
C ALA A 103 -13.92 38.86 -1.32
N VAL A 104 -12.74 39.09 -0.74
CA VAL A 104 -12.24 38.36 0.45
C VAL A 104 -12.78 38.98 1.74
N ALA A 105 -13.11 40.27 1.72
CA ALA A 105 -13.70 40.98 2.86
C ALA A 105 -15.15 40.53 3.18
N ASP A 106 -15.87 39.93 2.22
CA ASP A 106 -17.17 39.31 2.46
C ASP A 106 -17.02 37.89 3.07
N PRO A 107 -17.29 37.70 4.38
CA PRO A 107 -17.10 36.41 5.04
C PRO A 107 -18.10 35.35 4.59
N VAL A 108 -19.24 35.73 3.99
CA VAL A 108 -20.27 34.80 3.52
C VAL A 108 -19.84 34.20 2.18
N ALA A 109 -19.39 35.04 1.24
CA ALA A 109 -18.89 34.60 -0.06
C ALA A 109 -17.68 33.65 0.04
N VAL A 110 -16.77 33.91 1.00
CA VAL A 110 -15.62 33.03 1.26
C VAL A 110 -16.05 31.68 1.84
N GLN A 111 -17.09 31.63 2.68
CA GLN A 111 -17.60 30.39 3.25
C GLN A 111 -18.27 29.49 2.21
N ASP A 112 -19.12 30.06 1.35
CA ASP A 112 -19.80 29.31 0.30
C ASP A 112 -18.80 28.70 -0.70
N ARG A 113 -17.76 29.45 -1.06
CA ARG A 113 -16.70 28.96 -1.95
C ARG A 113 -15.89 27.83 -1.32
N ARG A 114 -15.61 27.90 -0.01
CA ARG A 114 -14.98 26.80 0.74
C ARG A 114 -15.88 25.58 0.83
N ALA A 115 -17.18 25.77 0.99
CA ALA A 115 -18.15 24.68 1.04
C ALA A 115 -18.25 23.95 -0.31
N ASP A 116 -18.28 24.68 -1.43
CA ASP A 116 -18.32 24.08 -2.77
C ASP A 116 -17.04 23.28 -3.09
N LEU A 117 -15.87 23.82 -2.73
CA LEU A 117 -14.60 23.10 -2.88
C LEU A 117 -14.57 21.79 -2.07
N LYS A 118 -15.06 21.81 -0.82
CA LYS A 118 -15.19 20.60 0.00
C LYS A 118 -16.18 19.61 -0.62
N ARG A 119 -17.29 20.10 -1.19
CA ARG A 119 -18.29 19.28 -1.87
C ARG A 119 -17.68 18.54 -3.06
N ARG A 120 -16.95 19.25 -3.92
CA ARG A 120 -16.24 18.67 -5.08
C ARG A 120 -15.18 17.65 -4.64
N GLN A 121 -14.38 17.97 -3.62
CA GLN A 121 -13.40 17.02 -3.07
C GLN A 121 -14.06 15.74 -2.55
N ASN A 122 -15.20 15.85 -1.87
CA ASN A 122 -15.92 14.68 -1.35
C ASN A 122 -16.53 13.82 -2.46
N LEU A 123 -16.96 14.42 -3.57
CA LEU A 123 -17.41 13.69 -4.74
C LEU A 123 -16.24 12.91 -5.40
N LEU A 124 -15.06 13.53 -5.50
CA LEU A 124 -13.85 12.87 -6.01
C LEU A 124 -13.36 11.73 -5.10
N LYS A 125 -13.44 11.91 -3.77
CA LYS A 125 -13.13 10.84 -2.80
C LYS A 125 -14.12 9.67 -2.90
N LYS A 126 -15.40 9.96 -3.11
CA LYS A 126 -16.44 8.93 -3.34
C LYS A 126 -16.27 8.21 -4.68
N SER A 127 -15.74 8.88 -5.70
CA SER A 127 -15.46 8.26 -7.01
C SER A 127 -14.13 7.51 -7.06
N MET A 128 -13.37 7.44 -5.97
CA MET A 128 -12.19 6.57 -5.95
C MET A 128 -12.64 5.11 -6.10
N PRO A 129 -12.14 4.39 -7.13
CA PRO A 129 -12.65 3.08 -7.47
C PRO A 129 -12.40 2.11 -6.31
N LYS A 130 -13.48 1.54 -5.77
CA LYS A 130 -13.50 0.51 -4.71
C LYS A 130 -12.55 -0.68 -4.98
N SER A 131 -12.10 -0.84 -6.22
CA SER A 131 -11.05 -1.78 -6.65
C SER A 131 -9.70 -1.60 -5.94
N ARG A 132 -9.28 -0.37 -5.63
CA ARG A 132 -7.98 -0.11 -4.98
C ARG A 132 -7.94 -0.54 -3.50
N TRP A 133 -9.10 -0.70 -2.87
CA TRP A 133 -9.20 -1.12 -1.47
C TRP A 133 -9.19 -2.64 -1.26
N ARG A 134 -9.32 -3.45 -2.33
CA ARG A 134 -9.32 -4.93 -2.19
C ARG A 134 -7.98 -5.48 -1.67
N LYS A 135 -6.85 -4.87 -2.06
CA LYS A 135 -5.51 -5.30 -1.61
C LYS A 135 -5.25 -4.97 -0.14
N PRO A 136 -5.43 -3.72 0.35
CA PRO A 136 -5.22 -3.44 1.76
C PRO A 136 -6.23 -4.17 2.66
N VAL A 137 -7.48 -4.37 2.24
CA VAL A 137 -8.47 -5.14 3.01
C VAL A 137 -8.06 -6.61 3.16
N ARG A 138 -7.55 -7.25 2.10
CA ARG A 138 -7.03 -8.62 2.18
C ARG A 138 -5.79 -8.74 3.06
N MET A 139 -4.87 -7.77 2.98
CA MET A 139 -3.69 -7.75 3.86
C MET A 139 -4.11 -7.55 5.32
N ALA A 140 -5.02 -6.62 5.59
CA ALA A 140 -5.56 -6.39 6.93
C ALA A 140 -6.26 -7.64 7.47
N SER A 141 -7.06 -8.35 6.66
CA SER A 141 -7.73 -9.58 7.11
C SER A 141 -6.73 -10.69 7.47
N VAL A 142 -5.65 -10.85 6.70
CA VAL A 142 -4.60 -11.84 7.00
C VAL A 142 -3.85 -11.47 8.29
N VAL A 143 -3.52 -10.20 8.48
CA VAL A 143 -2.86 -9.71 9.70
C VAL A 143 -3.76 -9.91 10.92
N ILE A 144 -5.05 -9.56 10.82
CA ILE A 144 -6.02 -9.76 11.91
C ILE A 144 -6.14 -11.26 12.24
N LEU A 145 -6.28 -12.13 11.23
CA LEU A 145 -6.36 -13.57 11.44
C LEU A 145 -5.10 -14.11 12.13
N GLY A 146 -3.91 -13.66 11.71
CA GLY A 146 -2.64 -14.02 12.34
C GLY A 146 -2.57 -13.59 13.80
N LEU A 147 -2.98 -12.36 14.11
CA LEU A 147 -3.04 -11.85 15.48
C LEU A 147 -4.02 -12.65 16.36
N VAL A 148 -5.18 -13.04 15.81
CA VAL A 148 -6.15 -13.89 16.52
C VAL A 148 -5.55 -15.27 16.80
N MET A 149 -4.93 -15.91 15.80
CA MET A 149 -4.27 -17.20 15.99
C MET A 149 -3.15 -17.14 17.04
N VAL A 150 -2.30 -16.12 16.99
CA VAL A 150 -1.25 -15.91 18.01
C VAL A 150 -1.87 -15.69 19.38
N SER A 151 -2.91 -14.86 19.49
CA SER A 151 -3.61 -14.62 20.76
C SER A 151 -4.22 -15.91 21.33
N LEU A 152 -4.85 -16.76 20.51
CA LEU A 152 -5.42 -18.04 20.93
C LEU A 152 -4.36 -19.02 21.45
N LEU A 153 -3.11 -18.90 21.01
CA LEU A 153 -2.00 -19.73 21.50
C LEU A 153 -1.39 -19.18 22.80
N PHE A 154 -1.15 -17.87 22.87
CA PHE A 154 -0.47 -17.23 24.02
C PHE A 154 -1.40 -16.90 25.19
N PHE A 155 -2.66 -16.54 24.92
CA PHE A 155 -3.66 -16.17 25.93
C PHE A 155 -4.68 -17.29 26.22
N ARG A 156 -4.37 -18.53 25.81
CA ARG A 156 -5.25 -19.70 25.95
C ARG A 156 -5.84 -19.85 27.37
N GLU A 157 -5.04 -19.60 28.41
CA GLU A 157 -5.47 -19.78 29.81
C GLU A 157 -6.49 -18.72 30.26
N ASN A 158 -6.35 -17.47 29.80
CA ASN A 158 -7.34 -16.42 30.07
C ASN A 158 -8.64 -16.62 29.27
N ILE A 159 -8.54 -17.14 28.05
CA ILE A 159 -9.70 -17.41 27.19
C ILE A 159 -10.53 -18.57 27.73
N VAL A 160 -9.87 -19.66 28.13
CA VAL A 160 -10.54 -20.85 28.70
C VAL A 160 -11.18 -20.55 30.05
N ARG A 161 -10.61 -19.61 30.83
CA ARG A 161 -11.25 -19.12 32.07
C ARG A 161 -12.55 -18.35 31.81
N ALA A 162 -12.59 -17.52 30.76
CA ALA A 162 -13.78 -16.75 30.40
C ALA A 162 -14.86 -17.63 29.75
N PHE A 163 -14.47 -18.68 29.02
CA PHE A 163 -15.36 -19.60 28.33
C PHE A 163 -14.94 -21.06 28.60
N PRO A 164 -15.31 -21.64 29.75
CA PRO A 164 -14.89 -22.98 30.16
C PRO A 164 -15.37 -24.09 29.20
N ASP A 165 -16.44 -23.87 28.45
CA ASP A 165 -16.91 -24.81 27.40
C ASP A 165 -15.87 -25.07 26.30
N LEU A 166 -14.94 -24.14 26.06
CA LEU A 166 -13.88 -24.33 25.07
C LEU A 166 -12.79 -25.31 25.55
N ALA A 167 -12.73 -25.65 26.83
CA ALA A 167 -11.73 -26.58 27.37
C ALA A 167 -11.75 -27.93 26.65
N GLY A 168 -12.94 -28.44 26.32
CA GLY A 168 -13.10 -29.69 25.57
C GLY A 168 -12.55 -29.61 24.14
N LEU A 169 -12.67 -28.45 23.50
CA LEU A 169 -12.17 -28.22 22.13
C LEU A 169 -10.63 -28.19 22.10
N TYR A 170 -9.99 -27.56 23.09
CA TYR A 170 -8.53 -27.57 23.23
C TYR A 170 -8.00 -28.95 23.63
N ALA A 171 -8.72 -29.68 24.51
CA ALA A 171 -8.38 -31.03 24.89
C ALA A 171 -8.44 -32.01 23.70
N ALA A 172 -9.41 -31.84 22.78
CA ALA A 172 -9.52 -32.65 21.57
C ALA A 172 -8.34 -32.48 20.60
N VAL A 173 -7.67 -31.32 20.62
CA VAL A 173 -6.46 -31.03 19.83
C VAL A 173 -5.17 -31.45 20.58
N GLY A 174 -5.30 -32.09 21.74
CA GLY A 174 -4.18 -32.59 22.54
C GLY A 174 -3.52 -31.54 23.45
N LEU A 175 -4.08 -30.33 23.51
CA LEU A 175 -3.65 -29.31 24.48
C LEU A 175 -4.51 -29.45 25.73
N HIS A 176 -4.12 -30.36 26.62
CA HIS A 176 -4.78 -30.51 27.92
C HIS A 176 -4.48 -29.26 28.78
N VAL A 177 -5.47 -28.39 28.91
CA VAL A 177 -5.37 -27.17 29.73
C VAL A 177 -6.06 -27.39 31.07
N ASN A 178 -5.28 -27.32 32.16
CA ASN A 178 -5.79 -27.48 33.51
C ASN A 178 -6.49 -26.20 33.98
N VAL A 179 -7.81 -26.17 33.84
CA VAL A 179 -8.64 -24.99 34.15
C VAL A 179 -8.67 -24.68 35.65
N VAL A 180 -8.57 -25.72 36.49
CA VAL A 180 -8.62 -25.61 37.96
C VAL A 180 -7.27 -25.20 38.52
N GLY A 181 -6.17 -25.48 37.81
CA GLY A 181 -4.82 -25.14 38.26
C GLY A 181 -4.32 -25.97 39.45
N LEU A 182 -4.92 -27.15 39.65
CA LEU A 182 -4.53 -28.14 40.65
C LEU A 182 -4.09 -29.43 39.95
N GLU A 183 -2.94 -29.98 40.35
CA GLU A 183 -2.44 -31.25 39.85
C GLU A 183 -2.47 -32.30 40.98
N PHE A 184 -3.04 -33.47 40.69
CA PHE A 184 -3.10 -34.58 41.63
C PHE A 184 -1.91 -35.52 41.39
N ALA A 185 -1.00 -35.60 42.36
CA ALA A 185 0.11 -36.55 42.38
C ALA A 185 -0.18 -37.69 43.37
N ASP A 186 0.46 -38.84 43.15
CA ASP A 186 0.42 -39.99 44.07
C ASP A 186 -0.99 -40.48 44.45
N VAL A 187 -1.92 -40.54 43.48
CA VAL A 187 -3.29 -41.01 43.73
C VAL A 187 -3.29 -42.50 44.09
N LYS A 188 -3.73 -42.82 45.30
CA LYS A 188 -3.94 -44.18 45.80
C LYS A 188 -5.42 -44.40 46.09
N THR A 189 -6.00 -45.39 45.42
CA THR A 189 -7.37 -45.86 45.63
C THR A 189 -7.36 -47.15 46.42
N LEU A 190 -8.00 -47.14 47.58
CA LEU A 190 -8.23 -48.30 48.44
C LEU A 190 -9.74 -48.52 48.53
N LEU A 191 -10.22 -49.69 48.09
CA LEU A 191 -11.57 -50.13 48.43
C LEU A 191 -11.50 -50.86 49.77
N GLU A 192 -12.20 -50.35 50.76
CA GLU A 192 -12.32 -50.98 52.07
C GLU A 192 -13.79 -51.13 52.41
N ARG A 193 -14.16 -52.31 52.93
CA ARG A 193 -15.53 -52.59 53.33
C ARG A 193 -15.65 -52.34 54.83
N LYS A 194 -16.26 -51.20 55.19
CA LYS A 194 -16.49 -50.80 56.57
C LYS A 194 -18.00 -50.92 56.86
N ASP A 195 -18.36 -51.63 57.91
CA ASP A 195 -19.76 -51.80 58.36
C ASP A 195 -20.72 -52.38 57.31
N GLY A 196 -20.21 -53.21 56.39
CA GLY A 196 -21.01 -53.85 55.33
C GLY A 196 -21.23 -53.00 54.08
N GLU A 197 -20.77 -51.74 54.08
CA GLU A 197 -20.85 -50.82 52.96
C GLU A 197 -19.48 -50.71 52.26
N ASN A 198 -19.47 -50.62 50.92
CA ASN A 198 -18.23 -50.48 50.17
C ASN A 198 -17.79 -49.01 50.21
N VAL A 199 -16.70 -48.72 50.93
CA VAL A 199 -16.13 -47.37 51.00
C VAL A 199 -14.89 -47.30 50.12
N LEU A 200 -14.85 -46.33 49.21
CA LEU A 200 -13.68 -46.06 48.39
C LEU A 200 -12.88 -44.93 49.02
N GLN A 201 -11.74 -45.26 49.64
CA GLN A 201 -10.81 -44.28 50.16
C GLN A 201 -9.81 -43.88 49.05
N ILE A 202 -9.84 -42.59 48.69
CA ILE A 202 -8.91 -42.00 47.73
C ILE A 202 -7.96 -41.08 48.49
N SER A 203 -6.67 -41.39 48.47
CA SER A 203 -5.62 -40.54 49.04
C SER A 203 -4.75 -39.99 47.91
N ALA A 204 -4.59 -38.68 47.80
CA ALA A 204 -3.77 -38.03 46.79
C ALA A 204 -3.04 -36.82 47.37
N ARG A 205 -1.90 -36.45 46.79
CA ARG A 205 -1.19 -35.20 47.09
C ARG A 205 -1.59 -34.15 46.05
N ILE A 206 -2.04 -32.99 46.50
CA ILE A 206 -2.49 -31.90 45.62
C ILE A 206 -1.39 -30.85 45.53
N HIS A 207 -0.95 -30.53 44.31
CA HIS A 207 -0.01 -29.45 44.02
C HIS A 207 -0.74 -28.30 43.33
N ALA A 208 -0.51 -27.06 43.77
CA ALA A 208 -0.98 -25.88 43.07
C ALA A 208 -0.01 -25.58 41.91
N VAL A 209 -0.52 -25.66 40.68
CA VAL A 209 0.23 -25.31 39.46
C VAL A 209 -0.16 -23.94 38.91
N SER A 210 -1.08 -23.23 39.59
CA SER A 210 -1.48 -21.86 39.27
C SER A 210 -1.47 -20.96 40.51
N SER A 211 -1.34 -19.64 40.31
CA SER A 211 -1.24 -18.64 41.39
C SER A 211 -2.58 -18.17 41.98
N HIS A 212 -3.72 -18.75 41.55
CA HIS A 212 -5.04 -18.35 42.01
C HIS A 212 -5.51 -19.25 43.17
N GLN A 213 -6.14 -18.65 44.19
CA GLN A 213 -6.71 -19.40 45.32
C GLN A 213 -8.00 -20.10 44.89
N VAL A 214 -8.05 -21.42 45.10
CA VAL A 214 -9.25 -22.22 44.93
C VAL A 214 -9.89 -22.39 46.31
N THR A 215 -11.09 -21.83 46.49
CA THR A 215 -11.93 -22.10 47.68
C THR A 215 -12.58 -23.46 47.51
N VAL A 216 -12.31 -24.36 48.47
CA VAL A 216 -12.84 -25.74 48.53
C VAL A 216 -14.06 -25.78 49.44
#